data_AF-A0A6V8LRB8-F1
#
_entry.id   AF-A0A6V8LRB8-F1
#
_cell.length_a   1.000
_cell.length_b   1.000
_cell.length_c   1.000
_cell.angle_alpha   90.00
_cell.angle_beta   90.00
_cell.angle_gamma   90.00
#
_symmetry.space_group_name_H-M   'P 1'
#
loop_
_entity.id
_entity.type
_entity.pdbx_description
1 polymer ?
#
loop_
_entity_poly.entity_id
_entity_poly.type
_entity_poly.pdbx_seq_one_letter_code
_entity_poly.pdbx_strand_id
1 'polypeptide(L)'
;MPARALLGPAARQDTLRGLMSDPATAPTCVHLAVHGSNVESDTPLESWLLLAASRLDGLHLVHWRLDGATVVLSACCSGQRAIGGRGMAELPGDDLFGLQGAFFAAGARQVLGALWQVEGGIARPLTLAFHRGLLDGLPADVALRRATLHHLDTDLLFTRLAHWAPFFLMCLGTPQPTTSGSPA
;
A
#
# COMPACT_ATOMS: atom_id res chain seq x y z
N MET A 1 0.24 19.51 0.68
CA MET A 1 -0.70 18.68 1.46
C MET A 1 -0.21 18.62 2.91
N PRO A 2 -1.04 18.92 3.92
CA PRO A 2 -0.67 18.68 5.31
C PRO A 2 -0.49 17.17 5.53
N ALA A 3 0.59 16.79 6.22
CA ALA A 3 0.87 15.39 6.54
C ALA A 3 0.85 15.19 8.06
N ARG A 4 0.28 14.07 8.50
CA ARG A 4 0.30 13.64 9.90
C ARG A 4 1.11 12.35 9.99
N ALA A 5 2.18 12.36 10.77
CA ALA A 5 3.00 11.18 11.02
C ALA A 5 2.62 10.56 12.38
N LEU A 6 2.44 9.24 12.40
CA LEU A 6 2.37 8.44 13.62
C LEU A 6 3.62 7.58 13.67
N LEU A 7 4.41 7.71 14.73
CA LEU A 7 5.70 7.03 14.87
C LEU A 7 5.77 6.27 16.20
N GLY A 8 6.51 5.16 16.21
CA GLY A 8 6.73 4.36 17.40
C GLY A 8 5.41 3.99 18.10
N PRO A 9 5.31 4.12 19.43
CA PRO A 9 4.12 3.75 20.20
C PRO A 9 2.80 4.40 19.77
N ALA A 10 2.84 5.54 19.08
CA ALA A 10 1.66 6.23 18.58
C ALA A 10 1.04 5.54 17.34
N ALA A 11 1.81 4.74 16.61
CA ALA A 11 1.36 3.97 15.45
C ALA A 11 0.66 2.68 15.89
N ARG A 12 -0.48 2.82 16.59
CA ARG A 12 -1.32 1.70 17.07
C ARG A 12 -2.67 1.68 16.36
N GLN A 13 -3.25 0.48 16.29
CA GLN A 13 -4.49 0.23 15.56
C GLN A 13 -5.64 1.16 15.93
N ASP A 14 -5.89 1.39 17.23
CA ASP A 14 -6.99 2.26 17.68
C ASP A 14 -6.84 3.71 17.20
N THR A 15 -5.60 4.20 17.16
CA THR A 15 -5.31 5.56 16.68
C THR A 15 -5.54 5.66 15.18
N LEU A 16 -5.12 4.66 14.40
CA LEU A 16 -5.42 4.61 12.97
C LEU A 16 -6.91 4.49 12.71
N ARG A 17 -7.63 3.60 13.41
CA ARG A 17 -9.09 3.45 13.30
C ARG A 17 -9.80 4.80 13.54
N GLY A 18 -9.44 5.51 14.61
CA GLY A 18 -10.02 6.82 14.89
C GLY A 18 -9.84 7.84 13.75
N LEU A 19 -8.68 7.84 13.09
CA LEU A 19 -8.41 8.74 11.96
C LEU A 19 -9.13 8.33 10.67
N MET A 20 -9.24 7.03 10.44
CA MET A 20 -9.83 6.50 9.20
C MET A 20 -11.36 6.38 9.29
N SER A 21 -11.97 6.54 10.47
CA SER A 21 -13.43 6.51 10.63
C SER A 21 -14.06 7.91 10.63
N ASP A 22 -13.30 8.98 10.87
CA ASP A 22 -13.79 10.36 10.87
C ASP A 22 -13.74 10.97 9.44
N PRO A 23 -14.90 11.31 8.83
CA PRO A 23 -14.96 11.91 7.51
C PRO A 23 -14.21 13.25 7.41
N ALA A 24 -14.13 14.01 8.51
CA ALA A 24 -13.43 15.29 8.53
C ALA A 24 -11.90 15.12 8.42
N THR A 25 -11.39 13.91 8.68
CA THR A 25 -9.96 13.59 8.61
C THR A 25 -9.63 12.54 7.56
N ALA A 26 -10.56 12.25 6.63
CA ALA A 26 -10.37 11.27 5.57
C ALA A 26 -9.12 11.62 4.74
N PRO A 27 -8.09 10.76 4.70
CA PRO A 27 -6.85 11.06 4.02
C PRO A 27 -7.00 10.85 2.51
N THR A 28 -6.35 11.69 1.70
CA THR A 28 -6.20 11.43 0.27
C THR A 28 -5.09 10.42 -0.02
N CYS A 29 -4.18 10.21 0.93
CA CYS A 29 -3.10 9.24 0.84
C CYS A 29 -2.73 8.69 2.22
N VAL A 30 -2.52 7.37 2.31
CA VAL A 30 -2.07 6.67 3.51
C VAL A 30 -0.77 5.95 3.19
N HIS A 31 0.30 6.22 3.93
CA HIS A 31 1.57 5.48 3.81
C HIS A 31 1.84 4.70 5.09
N LEU A 32 1.87 3.37 4.98
CA LEU A 32 2.25 2.45 6.04
C LEU A 32 3.67 1.92 5.76
N ALA A 33 4.64 2.39 6.54
CA ALA A 33 6.04 1.95 6.47
C ALA A 33 6.38 1.10 7.70
N VAL A 34 6.11 -0.19 7.61
CA VAL A 34 6.11 -1.13 8.73
C VAL A 34 6.56 -2.51 8.26
N HIS A 35 6.86 -3.41 9.19
CA HIS A 35 7.02 -4.82 8.83
C HIS A 35 5.66 -5.39 8.41
N GLY A 36 5.67 -6.26 7.40
CA GLY A 36 4.50 -7.01 6.97
C GLY A 36 4.85 -8.48 6.90
N SER A 37 3.85 -9.33 7.08
CA SER A 37 3.94 -10.75 6.79
C SER A 37 2.76 -11.15 5.95
N ASN A 38 3.04 -11.88 4.87
CA ASN A 38 2.04 -12.70 4.24
C ASN A 38 1.96 -14.03 5.00
N VAL A 39 0.79 -14.64 5.08
CA VAL A 39 0.67 -16.02 5.55
C VAL A 39 0.70 -16.89 4.30
N GLU A 40 1.61 -17.86 4.23
CA GLU A 40 1.71 -18.82 3.11
C GLU A 40 0.59 -19.88 3.16
N SER A 41 -0.61 -19.51 3.63
CA SER A 41 -1.80 -20.35 3.75
C SER A 41 -2.96 -19.77 2.95
N ASP A 42 -4.04 -20.55 2.83
CA ASP A 42 -5.31 -20.17 2.19
C ASP A 42 -6.14 -19.14 3.00
N THR A 43 -5.46 -18.29 3.79
CA THR A 43 -6.08 -17.29 4.69
C THR A 43 -5.47 -15.90 4.46
N PRO A 44 -5.83 -15.25 3.35
CA PRO A 44 -5.20 -14.03 2.83
C PRO A 44 -5.46 -12.82 3.72
N LEU A 45 -6.65 -12.74 4.32
CA LEU A 45 -7.05 -11.71 5.26
C LEU A 45 -6.29 -11.81 6.58
N GLU A 46 -5.61 -12.92 6.85
CA GLU A 46 -4.68 -13.06 7.97
C GLU A 46 -3.28 -12.52 7.64
N SER A 47 -3.03 -12.04 6.41
CA SER A 47 -1.86 -11.17 6.16
C SER A 47 -1.94 -9.93 7.03
N TRP A 48 -0.82 -9.53 7.63
CA TRP A 48 -0.82 -8.46 8.61
C TRP A 48 0.36 -7.50 8.45
N LEU A 49 0.10 -6.27 8.90
CA LEU A 49 1.08 -5.21 9.08
C LEU A 49 1.37 -5.04 10.57
N LEU A 50 2.65 -4.96 10.92
CA LEU A 50 3.08 -4.79 12.30
C LEU A 50 2.94 -3.34 12.72
N LEU A 51 2.05 -3.09 13.66
CA LEU A 51 1.94 -1.82 14.36
C LEU A 51 2.69 -1.91 15.71
N ALA A 52 2.77 -0.80 16.44
CA ALA A 52 3.62 -0.70 17.63
C ALA A 52 3.38 -1.77 18.71
N ALA A 53 2.14 -2.20 18.89
CA ALA A 53 1.75 -3.20 19.89
C ALA A 53 0.70 -4.19 19.37
N SER A 54 0.39 -4.16 18.07
CA SER A 54 -0.68 -4.97 17.49
C SER A 54 -0.41 -5.28 16.03
N ARG A 55 -1.20 -6.19 15.48
CA ARG A 55 -1.26 -6.48 14.04
C ARG A 55 -2.44 -5.73 13.44
N LEU A 56 -2.26 -5.25 12.22
CA LEU A 56 -3.33 -4.71 11.38
C LEU A 56 -3.53 -5.69 10.23
N ASP A 57 -4.66 -6.38 10.23
CA ASP A 57 -5.06 -7.36 9.23
C ASP A 57 -6.29 -6.89 8.44
N GLY A 58 -6.79 -7.73 7.53
CA GLY A 58 -7.93 -7.36 6.68
C GLY A 58 -9.23 -7.07 7.45
N LEU A 59 -9.49 -7.75 8.57
CA LEU A 59 -10.71 -7.57 9.37
C LEU A 59 -10.75 -6.20 10.03
N HIS A 60 -9.59 -5.68 10.42
CA HIS A 60 -9.48 -4.34 10.98
C HIS A 60 -9.76 -3.24 9.95
N LEU A 61 -9.39 -3.48 8.69
CA LEU A 61 -9.55 -2.51 7.60
C LEU A 61 -11.00 -2.34 7.16
N VAL A 62 -11.88 -3.33 7.37
CA VAL A 62 -13.32 -3.24 7.04
C VAL A 62 -14.02 -2.03 7.70
N HIS A 63 -13.48 -1.54 8.81
CA HIS A 63 -14.04 -0.40 9.55
C HIS A 63 -13.45 0.96 9.12
N TRP A 64 -12.54 0.98 8.15
CA TRP A 64 -11.91 2.20 7.65
C TRP A 64 -12.73 2.82 6.53
N ARG A 65 -12.59 4.14 6.37
CA ARG A 65 -13.16 4.92 5.26
C ARG A 65 -12.01 5.65 4.59
N LEU A 66 -11.64 5.15 3.41
CA LEU A 66 -10.52 5.67 2.64
C LEU A 66 -10.97 6.59 1.49
N ASP A 67 -12.27 6.63 1.17
CA ASP A 67 -12.90 7.64 0.30
C ASP A 67 -12.10 8.02 -0.97
N GLY A 68 -11.51 7.02 -1.63
CA GLY A 68 -10.74 7.20 -2.85
C GLY A 68 -9.23 7.32 -2.69
N ALA A 69 -8.70 7.11 -1.48
CA ALA A 69 -7.29 7.31 -1.17
C ALA A 69 -6.35 6.41 -1.97
N THR A 70 -5.12 6.92 -2.13
CA THR A 70 -3.95 6.13 -2.53
C THR A 70 -3.27 5.57 -1.28
N VAL A 71 -3.21 4.24 -1.17
CA VAL A 71 -2.52 3.54 -0.10
C VAL A 71 -1.13 3.12 -0.57
N VAL A 72 -0.11 3.38 0.24
CA VAL A 72 1.29 3.02 -0.01
C VAL A 72 1.75 2.09 1.11
N LEU A 73 2.07 0.85 0.76
CA LEU A 73 2.51 -0.18 1.69
C LEU A 73 4.02 -0.42 1.50
N SER A 74 4.83 0.29 2.27
CA SER A 74 6.26 -0.02 2.43
C SER A 74 6.41 -1.13 3.47
N ALA A 75 5.89 -2.30 3.13
CA ALA A 75 5.88 -3.48 4.00
C ALA A 75 6.11 -4.74 3.16
N CYS A 76 6.94 -5.66 3.66
CA CYS A 76 7.31 -6.89 2.96
C CYS A 76 6.08 -7.69 2.55
N CYS A 77 6.07 -8.21 1.32
CA CYS A 77 5.01 -9.07 0.78
C CYS A 77 3.58 -8.49 0.86
N SER A 78 3.42 -7.20 1.16
CA SER A 78 2.12 -6.52 1.29
C SER A 78 1.34 -6.45 -0.02
N GLY A 79 2.05 -6.62 -1.13
CA GLY A 79 1.56 -6.70 -2.49
C GLY A 79 1.36 -8.14 -2.98
N GLN A 80 1.88 -9.13 -2.27
CA GLN A 80 1.84 -10.52 -2.70
C GLN A 80 0.40 -11.05 -2.62
N ARG A 81 -0.01 -11.79 -3.65
CA ARG A 81 -1.28 -12.53 -3.66
C ARG A 81 -1.06 -13.93 -3.11
N ALA A 82 -2.11 -14.57 -2.61
CA ALA A 82 -2.01 -15.95 -2.17
C ALA A 82 -1.47 -16.85 -3.29
N ILE A 83 -0.45 -17.64 -2.96
CA ILE A 83 0.16 -18.59 -3.88
C ILE A 83 -0.46 -19.99 -3.70
N GLY A 84 -1.05 -20.28 -2.52
CA GLY A 84 -1.72 -21.55 -2.19
C GLY A 84 -2.85 -21.94 -3.15
N GLY A 85 -3.63 -20.96 -3.62
CA GLY A 85 -4.67 -21.19 -4.63
C GLY A 85 -4.18 -21.46 -6.06
N ARG A 86 -2.87 -21.40 -6.35
CA ARG A 86 -2.35 -21.68 -7.71
C ARG A 86 -2.44 -23.17 -8.02
N GLY A 87 -3.30 -23.52 -8.97
CA GLY A 87 -3.52 -24.90 -9.39
C GLY A 87 -4.66 -25.61 -8.66
N MET A 88 -5.38 -24.92 -7.78
CA MET A 88 -6.64 -25.40 -7.23
C MET A 88 -7.76 -25.24 -8.26
N ALA A 89 -8.68 -26.20 -8.30
CA ALA A 89 -9.87 -26.14 -9.16
C ALA A 89 -10.86 -25.06 -8.71
N GLU A 90 -10.84 -24.73 -7.42
CA GLU A 90 -11.62 -23.66 -6.79
C GLU A 90 -10.66 -22.77 -6.00
N LEU A 91 -10.69 -21.46 -6.26
CA LEU A 91 -9.89 -20.49 -5.52
C LEU A 91 -10.64 -20.10 -4.24
N PRO A 92 -9.97 -20.06 -3.07
CA PRO A 92 -10.55 -19.44 -1.88
C PRO A 92 -10.90 -17.97 -2.21
N GLY A 93 -12.10 -17.52 -1.85
CA GLY A 93 -12.71 -16.34 -2.45
C GLY A 93 -11.95 -15.02 -2.25
N ASP A 94 -11.41 -14.78 -1.05
CA ASP A 94 -10.66 -13.58 -0.67
C ASP A 94 -9.16 -13.65 -1.01
N ASP A 95 -8.66 -14.83 -1.43
CA ASP A 95 -7.23 -15.10 -1.70
C ASP A 95 -6.71 -14.40 -2.95
N LEU A 96 -7.63 -14.02 -3.83
CA LEU A 96 -7.32 -13.41 -5.11
C LEU A 96 -6.67 -12.02 -4.98
N PHE A 97 -7.04 -11.26 -3.95
CA PHE A 97 -6.56 -9.88 -3.77
C PHE A 97 -5.68 -9.68 -2.54
N GLY A 98 -5.66 -10.63 -1.60
CA GLY A 98 -4.86 -10.49 -0.38
C GLY A 98 -5.29 -9.32 0.48
N LEU A 99 -4.36 -8.81 1.31
CA LEU A 99 -4.54 -7.62 2.14
C LEU A 99 -5.00 -6.37 1.34
N GLN A 100 -4.63 -6.27 0.06
CA GLN A 100 -5.02 -5.16 -0.80
C GLN A 100 -6.53 -5.14 -1.07
N GLY A 101 -7.17 -6.31 -1.12
CA GLY A 101 -8.62 -6.44 -1.23
C GLY A 101 -9.34 -5.75 -0.06
N ALA A 102 -8.80 -5.86 1.16
CA ALA A 102 -9.37 -5.21 2.34
C ALA A 102 -9.23 -3.67 2.28
N PHE A 103 -8.13 -3.14 1.73
CA PHE A 103 -7.99 -1.70 1.48
C PHE A 103 -8.99 -1.20 0.43
N PHE A 104 -9.26 -1.98 -0.62
CA PHE A 104 -10.29 -1.64 -1.60
C PHE A 104 -11.70 -1.70 -1.01
N ALA A 105 -11.99 -2.71 -0.19
CA ALA A 105 -13.26 -2.79 0.54
C ALA A 105 -13.46 -1.59 1.48
N ALA A 106 -12.37 -1.05 2.05
CA ALA A 106 -12.35 0.17 2.84
C ALA A 106 -12.47 1.47 2.01
N GLY A 107 -12.53 1.39 0.68
CA GLY A 107 -12.71 2.53 -0.21
C GLY A 107 -11.43 3.12 -0.81
N ALA A 108 -10.29 2.45 -0.70
CA ALA A 108 -9.10 2.86 -1.47
C ALA A 108 -9.38 2.74 -2.98
N ARG A 109 -8.74 3.57 -3.80
CA ARG A 109 -8.77 3.41 -5.27
C ARG A 109 -7.47 2.85 -5.83
N GLN A 110 -6.39 3.03 -5.11
CA GLN A 110 -5.05 2.69 -5.55
C GLN A 110 -4.28 2.13 -4.36
N VAL A 111 -3.62 0.99 -4.54
CA VAL A 111 -2.77 0.38 -3.52
C VAL A 111 -1.44 0.06 -4.16
N LEU A 112 -0.37 0.71 -3.68
CA LEU A 112 1.01 0.37 -4.00
C LEU A 112 1.50 -0.61 -2.95
N GLY A 113 1.90 -1.82 -3.37
CA GLY A 113 2.36 -2.87 -2.46
C GLY A 113 3.64 -3.53 -2.96
N ALA A 114 4.35 -4.18 -2.04
CA ALA A 114 5.58 -4.92 -2.36
C ALA A 114 5.31 -6.42 -2.59
N LEU A 115 5.79 -6.96 -3.71
CA LEU A 115 5.61 -8.36 -4.10
C LEU A 115 6.42 -9.35 -3.26
N TRP A 116 7.56 -8.92 -2.72
CA TRP A 116 8.46 -9.73 -1.90
C TRP A 116 9.06 -8.88 -0.76
N GLN A 117 10.00 -9.44 -0.01
CA GLN A 117 10.73 -8.70 1.01
C GLN A 117 11.58 -7.59 0.37
N VAL A 118 11.41 -6.36 0.84
CA VAL A 118 12.13 -5.20 0.29
C VAL A 118 12.97 -4.59 1.39
N GLU A 119 14.25 -4.38 1.09
CA GLU A 119 15.16 -3.70 2.00
C GLU A 119 14.79 -2.21 2.12
N GLY A 120 14.97 -1.64 3.30
CA GLY A 120 14.67 -0.22 3.55
C GLY A 120 15.44 0.74 2.64
N GLY A 121 16.67 0.35 2.25
CA GLY A 121 17.50 1.11 1.30
C GLY A 121 16.91 1.17 -0.12
N ILE A 122 16.02 0.24 -0.48
CA ILE A 122 15.32 0.20 -1.76
C ILE A 122 13.92 0.83 -1.65
N ALA A 123 13.17 0.46 -0.61
CA ALA A 123 11.81 0.93 -0.41
C ALA A 123 11.72 2.46 -0.21
N ARG A 124 12.63 3.03 0.59
CA ARG A 124 12.57 4.46 0.93
C ARG A 124 12.82 5.37 -0.28
N PRO A 125 13.90 5.18 -1.08
CA PRO A 125 14.12 6.04 -2.25
C PRO A 125 12.99 5.95 -3.28
N LEU A 126 12.48 4.75 -3.57
CA LEU A 126 11.38 4.55 -4.53
C LEU A 126 10.09 5.22 -4.06
N THR A 127 9.68 4.97 -2.81
CA THR A 127 8.44 5.58 -2.29
C THR A 127 8.56 7.09 -2.14
N LEU A 128 9.75 7.63 -1.83
CA LEU A 128 9.98 9.07 -1.82
C LEU A 128 9.79 9.69 -3.21
N ALA A 129 10.36 9.07 -4.25
CA ALA A 129 10.19 9.52 -5.63
C ALA A 129 8.73 9.40 -6.10
N PHE A 130 8.04 8.34 -5.69
CA PHE A 130 6.60 8.15 -5.94
C PHE A 130 5.76 9.27 -5.31
N HIS A 131 5.97 9.56 -4.02
CA HIS A 131 5.27 10.65 -3.32
C HIS A 131 5.54 12.02 -3.95
N ARG A 132 6.76 12.29 -4.41
CA ARG A 132 7.07 13.52 -5.18
C ARG A 132 6.23 13.60 -6.45
N GLY A 133 6.12 12.50 -7.20
CA GLY A 133 5.27 12.45 -8.39
C GLY A 133 3.79 12.73 -8.09
N LEU A 134 3.26 12.22 -6.99
CA LEU A 134 1.89 12.53 -6.55
C LEU A 134 1.73 14.01 -6.18
N LEU A 135 2.69 14.58 -5.47
CA LEU A 135 2.70 16.01 -5.11
C LEU A 135 2.81 16.92 -6.34
N ASP A 136 3.48 16.46 -7.40
CA ASP A 136 3.55 17.11 -8.71
C ASP A 136 2.25 16.98 -9.52
N GLY A 137 1.22 16.31 -8.98
CA GLY A 137 -0.08 16.12 -9.62
C GLY A 137 -0.11 14.99 -10.65
N LEU A 138 0.90 14.11 -10.68
CA LEU A 138 0.88 12.96 -11.58
C LEU A 138 -0.12 11.91 -11.10
N PRO A 139 -0.77 11.19 -12.03
CA PRO A 139 -1.42 9.92 -11.72
C PRO A 139 -0.42 8.93 -11.09
N ALA A 140 -0.89 8.08 -10.18
CA ALA A 140 0.00 7.18 -9.42
C ALA A 140 0.76 6.17 -10.29
N ASP A 141 0.16 5.67 -11.36
CA ASP A 141 0.84 4.80 -12.33
C ASP A 141 2.01 5.53 -13.01
N VAL A 142 1.80 6.79 -13.39
CA VAL A 142 2.85 7.66 -13.96
C VAL A 142 3.92 7.98 -12.91
N ALA A 143 3.52 8.25 -11.67
CA ALA A 143 4.43 8.50 -10.55
C ALA A 143 5.30 7.28 -10.25
N LEU A 144 4.71 6.06 -10.23
CA LEU A 144 5.45 4.81 -10.05
C LEU A 144 6.43 4.58 -11.20
N ARG A 145 5.98 4.72 -12.45
CA ARG A 145 6.85 4.58 -13.61
C ARG A 145 8.05 5.52 -13.54
N ARG A 146 7.80 6.81 -13.22
CA ARG A 146 8.88 7.81 -13.08
C ARG A 146 9.84 7.43 -11.95
N ALA A 147 9.32 6.99 -10.81
CA ALA A 147 10.13 6.55 -9.68
C ALA A 147 11.01 5.35 -10.04
N THR A 148 10.45 4.32 -10.70
CA THR A 148 11.21 3.13 -11.13
C THR A 148 12.29 3.48 -12.15
N LEU A 149 11.97 4.28 -13.18
CA LEU A 149 12.96 4.69 -14.18
C LEU A 149 14.09 5.50 -13.56
N HIS A 150 13.77 6.44 -12.67
CA HIS A 150 14.78 7.23 -11.97
C HIS A 150 15.78 6.34 -11.20
N HIS A 151 15.32 5.27 -10.55
CA HIS A 151 16.20 4.35 -9.84
C HIS A 151 17.05 3.49 -10.78
N LEU A 152 16.47 3.03 -11.89
CA LEU A 152 17.20 2.28 -12.92
C LEU A 152 18.34 3.11 -13.54
N ASP A 153 18.12 4.41 -13.74
CA ASP A 153 19.09 5.30 -14.37
C ASP A 153 20.21 5.78 -13.42
N THR A 154 19.97 5.77 -12.09
CA THR A 154 20.86 6.42 -11.12
C THR A 154 21.70 5.47 -10.27
N ASP A 155 21.33 4.20 -10.16
CA ASP A 155 22.00 3.29 -9.23
C ASP A 155 22.17 1.86 -9.80
N LEU A 156 23.43 1.42 -9.94
CA LEU A 156 23.77 0.08 -10.41
C LEU A 156 23.26 -1.03 -9.46
N LEU A 157 22.98 -0.71 -8.19
CA LEU A 157 22.32 -1.63 -7.27
C LEU A 157 20.93 -2.06 -7.77
N PHE A 158 20.26 -1.23 -8.58
CA PHE A 158 18.95 -1.52 -9.16
C PHE A 158 19.00 -2.40 -10.41
N THR A 159 20.14 -2.98 -10.77
CA THR A 159 20.24 -3.94 -11.90
C THR A 159 19.58 -5.29 -11.60
N ARG A 160 19.42 -5.65 -10.31
CA ARG A 160 18.76 -6.91 -9.91
C ARG A 160 17.25 -6.74 -9.86
N LEU A 161 16.51 -7.71 -10.42
CA LEU A 161 15.05 -7.72 -10.44
C LEU A 161 14.43 -7.49 -9.05
N ALA A 162 15.03 -8.08 -8.02
CA ALA A 162 14.60 -7.93 -6.63
C ALA A 162 14.60 -6.47 -6.14
N HIS A 163 15.38 -5.57 -6.74
CA HIS A 163 15.55 -4.19 -6.29
C HIS A 163 14.69 -3.19 -7.07
N TRP A 164 14.54 -3.35 -8.39
CA TRP A 164 13.79 -2.38 -9.22
C TRP A 164 12.32 -2.72 -9.44
N ALA A 165 11.96 -4.00 -9.38
CA ALA A 165 10.59 -4.47 -9.59
C ALA A 165 9.78 -4.87 -8.32
N PRO A 166 10.17 -4.53 -7.07
CA PRO A 166 9.44 -5.06 -5.92
C PRO A 166 8.06 -4.45 -5.77
N PHE A 167 7.85 -3.21 -6.20
CA PHE A 167 6.58 -2.52 -6.04
C PHE A 167 5.74 -2.62 -7.31
N PHE A 168 4.45 -2.87 -7.12
CA PHE A 168 3.46 -2.72 -8.18
C PHE A 168 2.26 -1.95 -7.63
N LEU A 169 1.50 -1.38 -8.56
CA LEU A 169 0.30 -0.61 -8.26
C LEU A 169 -0.93 -1.40 -8.72
N MET A 170 -1.87 -1.61 -7.81
CA MET A 170 -3.21 -2.10 -8.14
C MET A 170 -4.20 -0.93 -8.08
N CYS A 171 -5.03 -0.81 -9.11
CA CYS A 171 -6.02 0.26 -9.23
C CYS A 171 -7.42 -0.33 -9.47
N LEU A 172 -8.43 0.26 -8.85
CA LEU A 172 -9.84 0.03 -9.17
C LEU A 172 -10.45 1.28 -9.82
N GLY A 173 -11.02 1.09 -11.01
CA GLY A 173 -11.58 2.17 -11.83
C GLY A 173 -10.52 2.95 -12.61
N THR A 174 -10.89 4.09 -13.17
CA THR A 174 -9.99 4.93 -13.98
C THR A 174 -8.93 5.61 -13.10
N PRO A 175 -7.65 5.59 -13.51
CA PRO A 175 -6.61 6.41 -12.88
C PRO A 175 -7.07 7.87 -12.91
N GLN A 176 -7.08 8.50 -11.74
CA GLN A 176 -7.34 9.93 -11.60
C GLN A 176 -6.10 10.56 -10.98
N PRO A 177 -5.71 11.77 -11.39
CA PRO A 177 -4.71 12.53 -10.66
C PRO A 177 -5.18 12.66 -9.20
N THR A 178 -4.24 12.65 -8.25
CA THR A 178 -4.56 12.99 -6.86
C THR A 178 -4.89 14.48 -6.80
N THR A 179 -6.14 14.85 -7.10
CA THR A 179 -6.58 16.24 -7.03
C THR A 179 -6.64 16.66 -5.57
N SER A 180 -5.88 17.69 -5.22
CA SER A 180 -6.10 18.42 -3.97
C SER A 180 -7.36 19.26 -4.13
N GLY A 181 -8.48 18.80 -3.57
CA GLY A 181 -9.72 19.56 -3.44
C GLY A 181 -10.85 19.08 -4.34
N SER A 182 -11.97 18.74 -3.70
CA SER A 182 -13.27 18.63 -4.36
C SER A 182 -13.65 19.99 -4.96
N PRO A 183 -14.19 20.08 -6.19
CA PRO A 183 -15.03 21.22 -6.51
C PRO A 183 -16.27 21.12 -5.60
N ALA A 184 -16.58 22.22 -4.92
CA ALA A 184 -17.87 22.45 -4.30
C ALA A 184 -18.92 22.71 -5.38
#